data_AF-A0A838DXL7-F1
#
_entry.id   AF-A0A838DXL7-F1
#
_cell.length_a   1.000
_cell.length_b   1.000
_cell.length_c   1.000
_cell.angle_alpha   90.00
_cell.angle_beta   90.00
_cell.angle_gamma   90.00
#
_symmetry.space_group_name_H-M   'P 1'
#
loop_
_entity.id
_entity.type
_entity.pdbx_description
1 polymer ?
#
loop_
_entity_poly.entity_id
_entity_poly.type
_entity_poly.pdbx_seq_one_letter_code
_entity_poly.pdbx_strand_id
1 'polypeptide(L)'
;MRCPFCGGNNSDQATYCVRCGRTLSSQTPPYQQPPPYQQPPPYQQPPPYQQQPRHVPPSQGRQPLPHRQPPQAPPARPAPAHPAQEVAWQPTAPPVAPDPPAPFPPHTMAHLKALLPGALDYTVAESSVGNGQKKIVRITYPRGAPWQQVATLLKALQEQQEERFNTINIQGFYERESQAYAFTNGELTFDRNVRLGSQITNRYVIETGNGFESDAVRIVLTE
;
A
#
# COMPACT_ATOMS: atom_id res chain seq x y z
N MET A 1 27.62 16.28 19.22
CA MET A 1 28.24 14.98 18.86
C MET A 1 28.56 14.90 17.36
N ARG A 2 29.55 14.12 16.94
CA ARG A 2 29.85 13.88 15.51
C ARG A 2 29.22 12.58 15.02
N CYS A 3 28.70 12.60 13.80
CA CYS A 3 28.16 11.40 13.16
C CYS A 3 29.29 10.43 12.83
N PRO A 4 29.23 9.16 13.27
CA PRO A 4 30.26 8.16 12.97
C PRO A 4 30.30 7.77 11.49
N PHE A 5 29.22 8.02 10.75
CA PHE A 5 29.10 7.61 9.34
C PHE A 5 29.60 8.65 8.34
N CYS A 6 29.51 9.95 8.67
CA CYS A 6 29.86 11.03 7.72
C CYS A 6 30.69 12.16 8.34
N GLY A 7 30.98 12.11 9.64
CA GLY A 7 31.75 13.15 10.34
C GLY A 7 30.99 14.47 10.58
N GLY A 8 29.72 14.59 10.17
CA GLY A 8 28.92 15.79 10.38
C GLY A 8 28.69 16.09 11.86
N ASN A 9 28.70 17.37 12.24
CA ASN A 9 28.33 17.82 13.58
C ASN A 9 26.80 17.76 13.75
N ASN A 10 26.36 17.25 14.90
CA ASN A 10 24.96 17.18 15.31
C ASN A 10 24.83 17.65 16.76
N SER A 11 23.63 18.09 17.15
CA SER A 11 23.31 18.33 18.57
C SER A 11 23.44 17.04 19.37
N ASP A 12 23.78 17.12 20.66
CA ASP A 12 23.99 15.93 21.50
C ASP A 12 22.70 15.11 21.75
N GLN A 13 21.53 15.68 21.45
CA GLN A 13 20.22 15.03 21.51
C GLN A 13 19.72 14.54 20.14
N ALA A 14 20.54 14.63 19.09
CA ALA A 14 20.11 14.25 17.74
C ALA A 14 19.95 12.73 17.62
N THR A 15 18.75 12.25 17.29
CA THR A 15 18.48 10.83 17.00
C THR A 15 18.91 10.43 15.59
N TYR A 16 19.10 11.39 14.68
CA TYR A 16 19.56 11.18 13.32
C TYR A 16 20.53 12.28 12.89
N CYS A 17 21.39 11.98 11.91
CA CYS A 17 22.37 12.93 11.43
C CYS A 17 21.75 13.94 10.47
N VAL A 18 21.92 15.24 10.75
CA VAL A 18 21.42 16.33 9.89
C VAL A 18 22.11 16.39 8.52
N ARG A 19 23.31 15.81 8.38
CA ARG A 19 24.05 15.76 7.10
C ARG A 19 23.74 14.53 6.25
N CYS A 20 23.66 13.34 6.86
CA CYS A 20 23.52 12.08 6.10
C CYS A 20 22.23 11.31 6.38
N GLY A 21 21.35 11.81 7.24
CA GLY A 21 20.06 11.21 7.57
C GLY A 21 20.11 9.91 8.37
N ARG A 22 21.30 9.37 8.66
CA ARG A 22 21.45 8.10 9.40
C ARG A 22 21.19 8.28 10.89
N THR A 23 20.55 7.29 11.49
CA THR A 23 20.29 7.24 12.94
C THR A 23 21.60 7.28 13.73
N LEU A 24 21.67 8.16 14.72
CA LEU A 24 22.83 8.36 15.60
C LEU A 24 22.71 7.55 16.90
N SER A 25 21.67 6.72 17.03
CA SER A 25 21.46 5.85 18.18
C SER A 25 22.63 4.89 18.38
N SER A 26 23.50 5.26 19.30
CA SER A 26 24.43 4.37 19.99
C SER A 26 23.65 3.51 21.00
N GLN A 27 22.76 2.66 20.49
CA GLN A 27 22.39 1.44 21.19
C GLN A 27 22.54 0.35 20.15
N THR A 28 23.71 -0.28 20.16
CA THR A 28 23.83 -1.67 19.74
C THR A 28 22.71 -2.43 20.45
N PRO A 29 21.70 -2.97 19.74
CA PRO A 29 21.08 -4.17 20.26
C PRO A 29 22.23 -5.16 20.43
N PRO A 30 22.33 -5.91 21.54
CA PRO A 30 23.23 -7.05 21.55
C PRO A 30 22.93 -7.85 20.29
N TYR A 31 23.98 -8.26 19.56
CA TYR A 31 23.88 -9.32 18.58
C TYR A 31 23.19 -10.50 19.28
N GLN A 32 21.87 -10.62 19.13
CA GLN A 32 21.20 -11.88 19.34
C GLN A 32 21.66 -12.73 18.17
N GLN A 33 22.58 -13.64 18.44
CA GLN A 33 22.82 -14.77 17.55
C GLN A 33 21.46 -15.33 17.16
N PRO A 34 21.18 -15.57 15.87
CA PRO A 34 19.98 -16.29 15.49
C PRO A 34 20.00 -17.63 16.26
N PRO A 35 18.90 -18.02 16.93
CA PRO A 35 18.84 -19.32 17.55
C PRO A 35 19.10 -20.38 16.46
N PRO A 36 19.79 -21.48 16.79
CA PRO A 36 19.94 -22.58 15.84
C PRO A 36 18.55 -22.99 15.35
N TYR A 37 18.44 -23.20 14.04
CA TYR A 37 17.22 -23.69 13.39
C TYR A 37 16.68 -24.90 14.16
N GLN A 38 15.62 -24.70 14.95
CA GLN A 38 14.81 -25.80 15.39
C GLN A 38 13.97 -26.23 14.19
N GLN A 39 14.12 -27.51 13.83
CA GLN A 39 13.25 -28.14 12.85
C GLN A 39 11.79 -27.93 13.27
N PRO A 40 10.90 -27.54 12.34
CA PRO A 40 9.48 -27.51 12.64
C PRO A 40 9.02 -28.93 13.02
N PRO A 41 8.17 -29.08 14.06
CA PRO A 41 7.61 -30.37 14.39
C PRO A 41 6.79 -30.89 13.19
N PRO A 42 6.72 -32.22 12.98
CA PRO A 42 5.91 -32.79 11.93
C PRO A 42 4.45 -32.37 12.10
N TYR A 43 3.80 -31.99 11.00
CA TYR A 43 2.38 -31.70 10.94
C TYR A 43 1.58 -32.82 11.60
N GLN A 44 0.98 -32.54 12.76
CA GLN A 44 -0.10 -33.37 13.28
C GLN A 44 -1.37 -33.03 12.51
N GLN A 45 -1.94 -34.04 11.86
CA GLN A 45 -3.25 -33.95 11.23
C GLN A 45 -4.30 -33.61 12.31
N PRO A 46 -5.28 -32.73 12.01
CA PRO A 46 -6.39 -32.50 12.92
C PRO A 46 -7.23 -33.79 13.05
N PRO A 47 -7.73 -34.12 14.25
CA PRO A 47 -8.57 -35.28 14.44
C PRO A 47 -9.90 -35.13 13.70
N PRO A 48 -10.51 -36.23 13.23
CA PRO A 48 -11.82 -36.18 12.61
C PRO A 48 -12.86 -35.69 13.62
N TYR A 49 -13.73 -34.78 13.17
CA TYR A 49 -14.89 -34.31 13.94
C TYR A 49 -15.74 -35.50 14.39
N GLN A 50 -15.70 -35.81 15.68
CA GLN A 50 -16.70 -36.67 16.31
C GLN A 50 -17.97 -35.84 16.55
N GLN A 51 -19.10 -36.37 16.07
CA GLN A 51 -20.42 -35.80 16.28
C GLN A 51 -20.75 -35.80 17.78
N GLN A 52 -21.07 -34.63 18.34
CA GLN A 52 -21.61 -34.55 19.69
C GLN A 52 -23.06 -35.07 19.73
N PRO A 53 -23.41 -35.99 20.66
CA PRO A 53 -24.78 -36.40 20.89
C PRO A 53 -25.61 -35.26 21.52
N ARG A 54 -26.83 -35.05 21.01
CA ARG A 54 -27.82 -34.16 21.62
C ARG A 54 -28.22 -34.69 23.00
N HIS A 55 -27.94 -33.92 24.05
CA HIS A 55 -28.50 -34.15 25.37
C HIS A 55 -29.99 -33.78 25.39
N VAL A 56 -30.83 -34.75 25.74
CA VAL A 56 -32.26 -34.61 25.98
C VAL A 56 -32.47 -34.55 27.49
N PRO A 57 -33.16 -33.55 28.06
CA PRO A 57 -33.47 -33.55 29.50
C PRO A 57 -34.63 -34.50 29.82
N PRO A 58 -34.66 -35.10 31.03
CA PRO A 58 -35.62 -36.14 31.40
C PRO A 58 -37.00 -35.58 31.74
N SER A 59 -38.01 -36.26 31.22
CA SER A 59 -39.44 -36.03 31.44
C SER A 59 -39.89 -36.56 32.81
N GLN A 60 -40.43 -35.69 33.66
CA GLN A 60 -41.17 -36.06 34.87
C GLN A 60 -42.66 -35.73 34.73
N GLY A 61 -43.49 -36.74 35.03
CA GLY A 61 -44.77 -36.60 35.73
C GLY A 61 -45.95 -35.96 35.00
N ARG A 62 -46.86 -36.79 34.47
CA ARG A 62 -48.23 -36.41 34.09
C ARG A 62 -49.08 -36.06 35.32
N GLN A 63 -49.85 -34.98 35.24
CA GLN A 63 -51.21 -34.88 35.80
C GLN A 63 -52.14 -34.16 34.79
N PRO A 64 -53.41 -34.56 34.61
CA PRO A 64 -54.31 -33.94 33.64
C PRO A 64 -55.40 -33.05 34.28
N LEU A 65 -55.83 -32.02 33.51
CA LEU A 65 -57.14 -31.29 33.46
C LEU A 65 -56.96 -29.75 33.45
N PRO A 66 -57.90 -28.94 32.89
CA PRO A 66 -58.99 -29.22 31.94
C PRO A 66 -58.89 -28.37 30.65
N HIS A 67 -59.80 -28.64 29.70
CA HIS A 67 -59.80 -28.11 28.34
C HIS A 67 -60.08 -26.59 28.29
N ARG A 68 -59.18 -25.83 27.67
CA ARG A 68 -59.47 -24.51 27.09
C ARG A 68 -59.26 -24.58 25.58
N GLN A 69 -60.31 -24.29 24.82
CA GLN A 69 -60.26 -24.14 23.37
C GLN A 69 -59.36 -22.94 23.02
N PRO A 70 -58.42 -23.07 22.07
CA PRO A 70 -57.70 -21.92 21.53
C PRO A 70 -58.62 -21.11 20.59
N PRO A 71 -58.50 -19.77 20.55
CA PRO A 71 -59.22 -18.93 19.61
C PRO A 71 -58.82 -19.27 18.16
N GLN A 72 -59.79 -19.26 17.24
CA GLN A 72 -59.53 -19.38 15.81
C GLN A 72 -58.58 -18.26 15.34
N ALA A 73 -57.51 -18.66 14.64
CA ALA A 73 -56.61 -17.73 13.98
C ALA A 73 -57.33 -17.04 12.80
N PRO A 74 -57.15 -15.73 12.58
CA PRO A 74 -57.67 -15.06 11.40
C PRO A 74 -56.96 -15.54 10.12
N PRO A 75 -57.61 -15.47 8.95
CA PRO A 75 -57.02 -15.92 7.70
C PRO A 75 -55.78 -15.09 7.35
N ALA A 76 -54.76 -15.77 6.82
CA ALA A 76 -53.52 -15.18 6.35
C ALA A 76 -53.81 -14.11 5.28
N ARG A 77 -53.31 -12.89 5.49
CA ARG A 77 -53.25 -11.87 4.43
C ARG A 77 -52.24 -12.33 3.38
N PRO A 78 -52.53 -12.19 2.07
CA PRO A 78 -51.52 -12.38 1.04
C PRO A 78 -50.39 -11.36 1.25
N ALA A 79 -49.15 -11.83 1.23
CA ALA A 79 -47.99 -10.96 1.19
C ALA A 79 -48.04 -10.13 -0.12
N PRO A 80 -47.67 -8.84 -0.10
CA PRO A 80 -47.45 -8.10 -1.32
C PRO A 80 -46.29 -8.74 -2.07
N ALA A 81 -46.54 -9.19 -3.30
CA ALA A 81 -45.50 -9.58 -4.24
C ALA A 81 -44.69 -8.33 -4.58
N HIS A 82 -43.59 -8.12 -3.87
CA HIS A 82 -42.53 -7.25 -4.37
C HIS A 82 -41.90 -7.95 -5.57
N PRO A 83 -41.91 -7.36 -6.78
CA PRO A 83 -41.05 -7.87 -7.83
C PRO A 83 -39.61 -7.72 -7.33
N ALA A 84 -38.95 -8.86 -7.12
CA ALA A 84 -37.51 -8.91 -7.00
C ALA A 84 -36.94 -8.49 -8.35
N GLN A 85 -36.80 -7.18 -8.58
CA GLN A 85 -35.76 -6.68 -9.47
C GLN A 85 -34.45 -6.91 -8.73
N GLU A 86 -33.96 -8.13 -8.87
CA GLU A 86 -32.57 -8.47 -8.67
C GLU A 86 -31.80 -7.65 -9.71
N VAL A 87 -31.47 -6.41 -9.35
CA VAL A 87 -30.49 -5.63 -10.09
C VAL A 87 -29.21 -6.43 -9.96
N ALA A 88 -28.95 -7.27 -10.96
CA ALA A 88 -27.70 -7.94 -11.13
C ALA A 88 -26.63 -6.86 -11.03
N TRP A 89 -25.90 -6.84 -9.92
CA TRP A 89 -24.63 -6.14 -9.82
C TRP A 89 -23.72 -6.85 -10.81
N GLN A 90 -23.80 -6.45 -12.08
CA GLN A 90 -22.75 -6.74 -13.02
C GLN A 90 -21.52 -6.04 -12.43
N PRO A 91 -20.44 -6.78 -12.11
CA PRO A 91 -19.16 -6.13 -11.93
C PRO A 91 -18.87 -5.52 -13.29
N THR A 92 -19.09 -4.21 -13.44
CA THR A 92 -18.53 -3.48 -14.57
C THR A 92 -17.04 -3.77 -14.50
N ALA A 93 -16.54 -4.56 -15.45
CA ALA A 93 -15.11 -4.78 -15.56
C ALA A 93 -14.46 -3.39 -15.53
N PRO A 94 -13.42 -3.16 -14.72
CA PRO A 94 -12.70 -1.90 -14.76
C PRO A 94 -12.35 -1.62 -16.23
N PRO A 95 -12.44 -0.36 -16.68
CA PRO A 95 -12.10 -0.03 -18.06
C PRO A 95 -10.75 -0.65 -18.37
N VAL A 96 -10.70 -1.47 -19.43
CA VAL A 96 -9.47 -2.14 -19.87
C VAL A 96 -8.47 -1.02 -20.14
N ALA A 97 -7.53 -0.84 -19.22
CA ALA A 97 -6.47 0.12 -19.41
C ALA A 97 -5.70 -0.29 -20.69
N PRO A 98 -5.18 0.67 -21.46
CA PRO A 98 -4.37 0.33 -22.62
C PRO A 98 -3.20 -0.55 -22.18
N ASP A 99 -2.83 -1.52 -23.02
CA ASP A 99 -1.67 -2.38 -22.75
C ASP A 99 -0.41 -1.52 -22.58
N PRO A 100 0.48 -1.85 -21.63
CA PRO A 100 1.70 -1.09 -21.44
C PRO A 100 2.61 -1.19 -22.67
N PRO A 101 3.37 -0.14 -23.01
CA PRO A 101 4.49 -0.26 -23.93
C PRO A 101 5.46 -1.32 -23.38
N ALA A 102 5.71 -2.38 -24.15
CA ALA A 102 6.62 -3.43 -23.73
C ALA A 102 8.08 -2.94 -23.79
N PRO A 103 8.93 -3.26 -22.79
CA PRO A 103 8.66 -4.09 -21.62
C PRO A 103 8.21 -3.29 -20.38
N PHE A 104 7.24 -3.84 -19.63
CA PHE A 104 6.87 -3.38 -18.30
C PHE A 104 6.98 -4.54 -17.29
N PRO A 105 7.62 -4.37 -16.13
CA PRO A 105 8.24 -3.14 -15.63
C PRO A 105 9.50 -2.71 -16.42
N PRO A 106 9.77 -1.40 -16.55
CA PRO A 106 10.95 -0.92 -17.27
C PRO A 106 12.25 -1.26 -16.52
N HIS A 107 13.21 -1.81 -17.25
CA HIS A 107 14.54 -2.16 -16.73
C HIS A 107 15.66 -1.22 -17.20
N THR A 108 15.34 -0.27 -18.07
CA THR A 108 16.28 0.74 -18.58
C THR A 108 15.64 2.11 -18.56
N MET A 109 16.47 3.16 -18.54
CA MET A 109 15.97 4.54 -18.66
C MET A 109 15.25 4.79 -19.99
N ALA A 110 15.63 4.11 -21.07
CA ALA A 110 14.95 4.19 -22.34
C ALA A 110 13.52 3.62 -22.26
N HIS A 111 13.35 2.46 -21.63
CA HIS A 111 12.02 1.87 -21.40
C HIS A 111 11.17 2.74 -20.49
N LEU A 112 11.76 3.33 -19.44
CA LEU A 112 11.05 4.23 -18.54
C LEU A 112 10.55 5.49 -19.29
N LYS A 113 11.41 6.12 -20.10
CA LYS A 113 11.05 7.29 -20.92
C LYS A 113 9.99 6.97 -21.98
N ALA A 114 9.97 5.75 -22.51
CA ALA A 114 8.97 5.31 -23.48
C ALA A 114 7.54 5.25 -22.91
N LEU A 115 7.36 5.28 -21.59
CA LEU A 115 6.05 5.33 -20.95
C LEU A 115 5.42 6.72 -20.96
N LEU A 116 6.22 7.80 -21.11
CA LEU A 116 5.77 9.20 -21.03
C LEU A 116 4.52 9.53 -21.87
N PRO A 117 4.34 9.01 -23.11
CA PRO A 117 3.15 9.33 -23.90
C PRO A 117 1.82 8.90 -23.27
N GLY A 118 1.83 7.93 -22.35
CA GLY A 118 0.62 7.51 -21.63
C GLY A 118 0.49 8.08 -20.22
N ALA A 119 1.27 9.11 -19.88
CA ALA A 119 1.09 9.88 -18.66
C ALA A 119 -0.30 10.54 -18.64
N LEU A 120 -0.97 10.45 -17.50
CA LEU A 120 -2.25 11.10 -17.26
C LEU A 120 -2.04 12.59 -17.00
N ASP A 121 -3.10 13.37 -17.15
CA ASP A 121 -3.13 14.74 -16.67
C ASP A 121 -3.13 14.75 -15.15
N TYR A 122 -2.35 15.65 -14.57
CA TYR A 122 -2.18 15.79 -13.13
C TYR A 122 -2.24 17.26 -12.72
N THR A 123 -2.55 17.50 -11.45
CA THR A 123 -2.50 18.81 -10.82
C THR A 123 -1.51 18.80 -9.67
N VAL A 124 -0.74 19.89 -9.51
CA VAL A 124 0.12 20.07 -8.33
C VAL A 124 -0.73 20.61 -7.18
N ALA A 125 -0.82 19.87 -6.10
CA ALA A 125 -1.58 20.27 -4.93
C ALA A 125 -0.70 20.91 -3.85
N GLU A 126 0.52 20.40 -3.67
CA GLU A 126 1.47 20.95 -2.70
C GLU A 126 2.90 20.85 -3.25
N SER A 127 3.73 21.85 -2.97
CA SER A 127 5.17 21.74 -3.14
C SER A 127 5.87 22.28 -1.90
N SER A 128 6.77 21.49 -1.34
CA SER A 128 7.54 21.85 -0.16
C SER A 128 9.02 21.53 -0.35
N VAL A 129 9.87 22.28 0.34
CA VAL A 129 11.32 22.09 0.33
C VAL A 129 11.75 21.58 1.71
N GLY A 130 12.22 20.34 1.74
CA GLY A 130 12.78 19.70 2.94
C GLY A 130 14.29 19.94 3.03
N ASN A 131 14.76 20.42 4.18
CA ASN A 131 16.19 20.56 4.51
C ASN A 131 17.04 21.31 3.47
N GLY A 132 16.43 22.17 2.64
CA GLY A 132 17.09 22.96 1.59
C GLY A 132 17.67 22.19 0.41
N GLN A 133 17.63 20.86 0.42
CA GLN A 133 18.25 19.97 -0.58
C GLN A 133 17.28 18.92 -1.13
N LYS A 134 16.09 18.81 -0.53
CA LYS A 134 15.02 17.92 -0.98
C LYS A 134 13.82 18.76 -1.41
N LYS A 135 13.24 18.47 -2.58
CA LYS A 135 11.92 18.97 -2.99
C LYS A 135 10.92 17.84 -2.88
N ILE A 136 9.76 18.11 -2.30
CA ILE A 136 8.61 17.20 -2.29
C ILE A 136 7.50 17.89 -3.07
N VAL A 137 6.94 17.20 -4.05
CA VAL A 137 5.82 17.68 -4.84
C VAL A 137 4.71 16.66 -4.73
N ARG A 138 3.55 17.10 -4.26
CA ARG A 138 2.36 16.26 -4.16
C ARG A 138 1.45 16.58 -5.32
N ILE A 139 1.08 15.56 -6.07
CA ILE A 139 0.25 15.66 -7.26
C ILE A 139 -1.02 14.82 -7.12
N THR A 140 -2.10 15.28 -7.72
CA THR A 140 -3.35 14.53 -7.88
C THR A 140 -3.54 14.19 -9.34
N TYR A 141 -3.99 12.97 -9.62
CA TYR A 141 -4.33 12.52 -10.97
C TYR A 141 -5.33 11.36 -10.90
N PRO A 142 -6.09 11.09 -11.99
CA PRO A 142 -7.06 10.01 -12.04
C PRO A 142 -6.45 8.63 -11.78
N ARG A 143 -7.29 7.67 -11.39
CA ARG A 143 -6.89 6.25 -11.34
C ARG A 143 -6.55 5.75 -12.75
N GLY A 144 -5.51 4.95 -12.86
CA GLY A 144 -5.06 4.34 -14.11
C GLY A 144 -4.32 3.04 -13.87
N ALA A 145 -3.84 2.41 -14.95
CA ALA A 145 -2.97 1.24 -14.83
C ALA A 145 -1.62 1.61 -14.19
N PRO A 146 -0.91 0.65 -13.55
CA PRO A 146 0.39 0.89 -12.93
C PRO A 146 1.41 1.55 -13.86
N TRP A 147 1.39 1.23 -15.16
CA TRP A 147 2.32 1.84 -16.12
C TRP A 147 2.00 3.31 -16.43
N GLN A 148 0.71 3.69 -16.47
CA GLN A 148 0.26 5.08 -16.63
C GLN A 148 0.61 5.89 -15.40
N GLN A 149 0.52 5.27 -14.23
CA GLN A 149 0.95 5.85 -12.98
C GLN A 149 2.44 6.18 -12.98
N VAL A 150 3.29 5.21 -13.36
CA VAL A 150 4.73 5.41 -13.54
C VAL A 150 5.01 6.53 -14.55
N ALA A 151 4.29 6.54 -15.69
CA ALA A 151 4.42 7.59 -16.69
C ALA A 151 4.07 8.98 -16.14
N THR A 152 3.00 9.08 -15.36
CA THR A 152 2.53 10.33 -14.76
C THR A 152 3.51 10.87 -13.73
N LEU A 153 4.02 10.01 -12.83
CA LEU A 153 5.05 10.37 -11.86
C LEU A 153 6.34 10.84 -12.55
N LEU A 154 6.73 10.18 -13.65
CA LEU A 154 7.90 10.56 -14.44
C LEU A 154 7.71 11.90 -15.16
N LYS A 155 6.54 12.14 -15.77
CA LYS A 155 6.19 13.42 -16.39
C LYS A 155 6.27 14.55 -15.36
N ALA A 156 5.66 14.36 -14.20
CA ALA A 156 5.72 15.33 -13.11
C ALA A 156 7.16 15.57 -12.62
N LEU A 157 7.99 14.53 -12.53
CA LEU A 157 9.41 14.72 -12.22
C LEU A 157 10.09 15.64 -13.24
N GLN A 158 9.91 15.40 -14.54
CA GLN A 158 10.55 16.18 -15.61
C GLN A 158 10.12 17.65 -15.58
N GLU A 159 8.84 17.90 -15.31
CA GLU A 159 8.29 19.26 -15.24
C GLU A 159 8.66 20.00 -13.95
N GLN A 160 8.89 19.27 -12.85
CA GLN A 160 9.18 19.83 -11.53
C GLN A 160 10.67 19.80 -11.16
N GLN A 161 11.52 19.31 -12.06
CA GLN A 161 12.94 19.16 -11.82
C GLN A 161 13.63 20.52 -11.70
N GLU A 162 14.37 20.72 -10.60
CA GLU A 162 15.23 21.91 -10.42
C GLU A 162 16.62 21.45 -9.97
N GLU A 163 17.69 21.96 -10.59
CA GLU A 163 19.07 21.52 -10.36
C GLU A 163 19.57 21.68 -8.92
N ARG A 164 19.04 22.66 -8.18
CA ARG A 164 19.44 22.95 -6.80
C ARG A 164 19.09 21.86 -5.78
N PHE A 165 18.20 20.91 -6.13
CA PHE A 165 17.78 19.86 -5.22
C PHE A 165 18.49 18.54 -5.54
N ASN A 166 19.15 17.94 -4.56
CA ASN A 166 19.76 16.63 -4.73
C ASN A 166 18.72 15.50 -4.73
N THR A 167 17.60 15.69 -4.03
CA THR A 167 16.50 14.74 -4.02
C THR A 167 15.21 15.42 -4.43
N ILE A 168 14.48 14.84 -5.37
CA ILE A 168 13.12 15.26 -5.73
C ILE A 168 12.20 14.07 -5.52
N ASN A 169 11.14 14.28 -4.75
CA ASN A 169 10.14 13.26 -4.46
C ASN A 169 8.79 13.74 -5.00
N ILE A 170 8.20 12.97 -5.91
CA ILE A 170 6.89 13.19 -6.49
C ILE A 170 5.94 12.17 -5.86
N GLN A 171 4.92 12.66 -5.16
CA GLN A 171 3.95 11.84 -4.43
C GLN A 171 2.57 11.99 -5.06
N GLY A 172 2.02 10.90 -5.57
CA GLY A 172 0.64 10.84 -6.02
C GLY A 172 -0.32 10.56 -4.87
N PHE A 173 -1.46 11.24 -4.87
CA PHE A 173 -2.53 10.98 -3.92
C PHE A 173 -3.92 11.21 -4.52
N TYR A 174 -4.92 10.59 -3.92
CA TYR A 174 -6.33 10.83 -4.24
C TYR A 174 -6.90 11.93 -3.35
N GLU A 175 -7.58 12.92 -3.93
CA GLU A 175 -8.14 14.08 -3.21
C GLU A 175 -9.06 13.71 -2.03
N ARG A 176 -9.78 12.59 -2.14
CA ARG A 176 -10.72 12.12 -1.11
C ARG A 176 -10.07 11.30 0.01
N GLU A 177 -8.79 10.99 -0.09
CA GLU A 177 -8.04 10.18 0.87
C GLU A 177 -7.02 11.07 1.60
N SER A 178 -7.53 12.04 2.36
CA SER A 178 -6.68 13.06 2.99
C SER A 178 -6.10 12.67 4.35
N GLN A 179 -6.08 11.40 4.77
CA GLN A 179 -5.61 11.06 6.13
C GLN A 179 -4.73 9.80 6.24
N ALA A 180 -3.64 9.99 7.01
CA ALA A 180 -2.73 9.03 7.66
C ALA A 180 -1.51 8.45 6.89
N TYR A 181 -1.52 8.31 5.56
CA TYR A 181 -0.39 7.70 4.81
C TYR A 181 0.30 8.66 3.83
N ALA A 182 1.59 8.44 3.56
CA ALA A 182 2.46 9.40 2.87
C ALA A 182 2.15 9.56 1.36
N PHE A 183 1.51 8.58 0.73
CA PHE A 183 1.05 8.61 -0.67
C PHE A 183 0.03 7.49 -0.89
N THR A 184 -0.99 7.73 -1.72
CA THR A 184 -2.05 6.74 -2.05
C THR A 184 -2.16 6.43 -3.53
N ASN A 185 -1.44 7.19 -4.37
CA ASN A 185 -1.37 6.99 -5.80
C ASN A 185 0.11 7.02 -6.22
N GLY A 186 0.94 6.24 -5.51
CA GLY A 186 2.35 6.01 -5.83
C GLY A 186 3.32 7.15 -5.52
N GLU A 187 4.60 6.84 -5.63
CA GLU A 187 5.72 7.73 -5.33
C GLU A 187 6.86 7.53 -6.33
N LEU A 188 7.51 8.62 -6.72
CA LEU A 188 8.80 8.60 -7.40
C LEU A 188 9.80 9.40 -6.58
N THR A 189 10.91 8.77 -6.19
CA THR A 189 12.08 9.43 -5.62
C THR A 189 13.21 9.45 -6.64
N PHE A 190 13.67 10.64 -6.98
CA PHE A 190 14.85 10.89 -7.80
C PHE A 190 15.97 11.45 -6.93
N ASP A 191 17.10 10.76 -6.89
CA ASP A 191 18.31 11.19 -6.20
C ASP A 191 19.42 11.47 -7.22
N ARG A 192 19.96 12.68 -7.19
CA ARG A 192 21.14 13.06 -7.96
C ARG A 192 22.41 12.66 -7.26
N ASN A 193 23.44 12.37 -8.05
CA ASN A 193 24.81 12.21 -7.59
C ASN A 193 24.97 11.18 -6.45
N VAL A 194 24.19 10.10 -6.48
CA VAL A 194 24.30 9.00 -5.53
C VAL A 194 25.63 8.29 -5.76
N ARG A 195 26.40 8.15 -4.68
CA ARG A 195 27.67 7.44 -4.72
C ARG A 195 27.45 5.94 -4.54
N LEU A 196 27.73 5.17 -5.59
CA LEU A 196 27.71 3.71 -5.60
C LEU A 196 29.13 3.22 -5.86
N GLY A 197 29.83 2.87 -4.78
CA GLY A 197 31.26 2.56 -4.83
C GLY A 197 32.10 3.77 -5.29
N SER A 198 32.79 3.61 -6.41
CA SER A 198 33.59 4.67 -7.05
C SER A 198 32.80 5.50 -8.08
N GLN A 199 31.56 5.14 -8.38
CA GLN A 199 30.74 5.82 -9.38
C GLN A 199 29.77 6.82 -8.73
N ILE A 200 29.46 7.87 -9.48
CA ILE A 200 28.41 8.84 -9.17
C ILE A 200 27.32 8.63 -10.22
N THR A 201 26.11 8.33 -9.78
CA THR A 201 24.97 8.02 -10.66
C THR A 201 23.71 8.69 -10.14
N ASN A 202 22.77 8.97 -11.02
CA ASN A 202 21.42 9.34 -10.64
C ASN A 202 20.61 8.08 -10.35
N ARG A 203 19.72 8.13 -9.36
CA ARG A 203 18.87 7.00 -8.98
C ARG A 203 17.40 7.39 -9.06
N TYR A 204 16.61 6.54 -9.68
CA TYR A 204 15.15 6.64 -9.74
C TYR A 204 14.55 5.45 -8.99
N VAL A 205 13.72 5.72 -8.00
CA VAL A 205 12.94 4.72 -7.26
C VAL A 205 11.48 5.05 -7.44
N ILE A 206 10.71 4.13 -8.01
CA ILE A 206 9.29 4.33 -8.33
C ILE A 206 8.49 3.23 -7.64
N GLU A 207 7.43 3.61 -6.95
CA GLU A 207 6.48 2.72 -6.27
C GLU A 207 5.06 3.09 -6.71
N THR A 208 4.30 2.11 -7.20
CA THR A 208 2.93 2.33 -7.71
C THR A 208 1.85 2.15 -6.63
N GLY A 209 2.16 1.44 -5.54
CA GLY A 209 1.23 1.32 -4.41
C GLY A 209 1.48 2.34 -3.31
N ASN A 210 0.83 2.13 -2.17
CA ASN A 210 1.07 2.85 -0.90
C ASN A 210 2.12 2.16 0.01
N GLY A 211 2.82 1.15 -0.51
CA GLY A 211 3.81 0.35 0.23
C GLY A 211 3.25 -0.86 1.00
N PHE A 212 1.92 -1.07 1.03
CA PHE A 212 1.27 -2.20 1.71
C PHE A 212 0.54 -3.17 0.76
N GLU A 213 0.43 -2.81 -0.52
CA GLU A 213 -0.26 -3.56 -1.55
C GLU A 213 0.65 -4.66 -2.15
N SER A 214 0.11 -5.88 -2.29
CA SER A 214 0.85 -7.04 -2.83
C SER A 214 1.10 -6.96 -4.34
N ASP A 215 0.32 -6.14 -5.05
CA ASP A 215 0.40 -5.89 -6.48
C ASP A 215 1.16 -4.59 -6.82
N ALA A 216 1.73 -3.92 -5.81
CA ALA A 216 2.55 -2.74 -6.01
C ALA A 216 3.85 -3.09 -6.76
N VAL A 217 4.08 -2.39 -7.86
CA VAL A 217 5.32 -2.48 -8.63
C VAL A 217 6.32 -1.49 -8.08
N ARG A 218 7.52 -1.99 -7.73
CA ARG A 218 8.69 -1.20 -7.36
C ARG A 218 9.75 -1.28 -8.46
N ILE A 219 10.17 -0.13 -8.98
CA ILE A 219 11.18 0.00 -10.03
C ILE A 219 12.36 0.78 -9.47
N VAL A 220 13.58 0.27 -9.68
CA VAL A 220 14.82 0.97 -9.33
C VAL A 220 15.70 1.04 -10.56
N LEU A 221 16.03 2.24 -11.01
CA LEU A 221 16.92 2.48 -12.15
C LEU A 221 18.04 3.44 -11.76
N THR A 222 19.20 3.30 -12.38
CA THR A 222 20.35 4.19 -12.22
C THR A 222 20.85 4.68 -13.58
N GLU A 223 21.32 5.93 -13.64
CA GLU A 223 21.82 6.61 -14.83
C GLU A 223 23.18 7.27 -14.58
#